data_AF-A0A2M7BZ31-F1
#
_entry.id   AF-A0A2M7BZ31-F1
#
_cell.length_a   1.000
_cell.length_b   1.000
_cell.length_c   1.000
_cell.angle_alpha   90.00
_cell.angle_beta   90.00
_cell.angle_gamma   90.00
#
_symmetry.space_group_name_H-M   'P 1'
#
loop_
_entity.id
_entity.type
_entity.pdbx_description
1 polymer ?
#
loop_
_entity_poly.entity_id
_entity_poly.type
_entity_poly.pdbx_seq_one_letter_code
_entity_poly.pdbx_strand_id
1 'polypeptide(L)'
;MKQINSYKDLTVWQKSMDLVTEIYNLTEKFPKSETYGLVSQMQRSAVAIPSNIAEGQKRNYSKEFLQFLYISYGSGAELETQ
;
A
#
# COMPACT_ATOMS: atom_id res chain seq x y z
N MET A 1 -1.79 -16.86 19.78
CA MET A 1 -1.59 -15.85 18.71
C MET A 1 -1.22 -16.59 17.43
N LYS A 2 -1.72 -16.15 16.27
CA LYS A 2 -1.37 -16.77 14.98
C LYS A 2 0.12 -16.54 14.71
N GLN A 3 0.85 -17.59 14.34
CA GLN A 3 2.27 -17.46 13.98
C GLN A 3 2.39 -16.68 12.67
N ILE A 4 3.22 -15.64 12.65
CA ILE A 4 3.49 -14.83 11.45
C ILE A 4 4.75 -15.40 10.81
N ASN A 5 4.62 -16.04 9.66
CA ASN A 5 5.73 -16.61 8.90
C ASN A 5 6.02 -15.79 7.64
N SER A 6 5.04 -14.98 7.20
CA SER A 6 5.12 -14.15 6.00
C SER A 6 4.40 -12.82 6.22
N TYR A 7 4.79 -11.78 5.50
CA TYR A 7 4.03 -10.52 5.44
C TYR A 7 2.58 -10.76 5.01
N LYS A 8 2.32 -11.84 4.26
CA LYS A 8 0.98 -12.26 3.83
C LYS A 8 0.08 -12.67 5.01
N ASP A 9 0.66 -13.03 6.15
CA ASP A 9 -0.09 -13.34 7.36
C ASP A 9 -0.54 -12.08 8.11
N LEU A 10 0.02 -10.90 7.79
CA LEU A 10 -0.31 -9.63 8.41
C LEU A 10 -1.67 -9.14 7.91
N THR A 11 -2.61 -8.91 8.83
CA THR A 11 -3.93 -8.32 8.51
C THR A 11 -3.81 -6.98 7.80
N VAL A 12 -2.84 -6.15 8.19
CA VAL A 12 -2.61 -4.85 7.54
C VAL A 12 -2.21 -5.04 6.07
N TRP A 13 -1.35 -6.00 5.75
CA TRP A 13 -0.97 -6.28 4.36
C TRP A 13 -2.17 -6.80 3.55
N GLN A 14 -2.98 -7.70 4.10
CA GLN A 14 -4.19 -8.22 3.44
C GLN A 14 -5.17 -7.07 3.12
N LYS A 15 -5.47 -6.23 4.10
CA LYS A 15 -6.33 -5.05 3.91
C LYS A 15 -5.75 -4.06 2.90
N SER A 16 -4.44 -3.88 2.87
CA SER A 16 -3.79 -3.03 1.87
C SER A 16 -3.87 -3.61 0.45
N MET A 17 -3.86 -4.93 0.28
CA MET A 17 -4.10 -5.56 -1.02
C MET A 17 -5.55 -5.41 -1.48
N ASP A 18 -6.51 -5.51 -0.55
CA ASP A 18 -7.92 -5.23 -0.84
C ASP A 18 -8.10 -3.76 -1.27
N LEU A 19 -7.49 -2.82 -0.54
CA LEU A 19 -7.49 -1.39 -0.87
C LEU A 19 -6.90 -1.12 -2.27
N VAL A 20 -5.79 -1.76 -2.65
CA VAL A 20 -5.25 -1.66 -4.01
C VAL A 20 -6.30 -2.04 -5.04
N THR A 21 -6.96 -3.18 -4.86
CA THR A 21 -8.01 -3.66 -5.78
C THR A 21 -9.16 -2.65 -5.88
N GLU A 22 -9.60 -2.11 -4.75
CA GLU A 22 -10.65 -1.08 -4.70
C GLU A 22 -10.25 0.20 -5.44
N ILE A 23 -9.01 0.67 -5.27
CA ILE A 23 -8.51 1.88 -5.95
C ILE A 23 -8.41 1.67 -7.46
N TYR A 24 -7.95 0.51 -7.93
CA TYR A 24 -7.96 0.21 -9.37
C TYR A 24 -9.39 0.22 -9.93
N ASN A 25 -10.32 -0.46 -9.27
CA ASN A 25 -11.73 -0.49 -9.69
C ASN A 25 -12.41 0.89 -9.64
N LEU A 26 -12.02 1.75 -8.70
CA LEU A 26 -12.52 3.12 -8.59
C LEU A 26 -11.98 3.99 -9.73
N THR A 27 -10.66 3.95 -9.95
CA THR A 27 -9.97 4.81 -10.92
C THR A 27 -10.27 4.45 -12.38
N GLU A 28 -10.71 3.22 -12.67
CA GLU A 28 -11.23 2.85 -14.00
C GLU A 28 -12.43 3.70 -14.45
N LYS A 29 -13.15 4.31 -13.52
CA LYS A 29 -14.34 5.14 -13.79
C LYS A 29 -13.99 6.61 -14.03
N PHE A 30 -12.72 7.00 -13.89
CA PHE A 30 -12.30 8.39 -14.01
C PHE A 30 -12.21 8.81 -15.50
N PRO A 31 -12.30 10.12 -15.79
CA PRO A 31 -12.08 10.62 -17.14
C PRO A 31 -10.70 10.24 -17.67
N LYS A 32 -10.59 9.94 -18.97
CA LYS A 32 -9.30 9.61 -19.60
C LYS A 32 -8.24 10.70 -19.44
N SER A 33 -8.63 11.96 -19.27
CA SER A 33 -7.71 13.07 -18.99
C SER A 33 -6.96 12.90 -17.67
N GLU A 34 -7.51 12.16 -16.70
CA GLU A 34 -6.88 11.93 -15.38
C GLU A 34 -5.92 10.75 -15.35
N THR A 35 -5.78 10.00 -16.46
CA THR A 35 -4.96 8.77 -16.52
C THR A 35 -3.53 9.00 -15.99
N TYR A 36 -2.90 10.10 -16.38
CA TYR A 36 -1.56 10.49 -15.93
C TYR A 36 -1.58 11.47 -14.75
N GLY A 37 -2.75 11.96 -14.37
CA GLY A 37 -3.00 12.82 -13.21
C GLY A 37 -3.38 11.97 -12.00
N LEU A 38 -4.61 12.16 -11.49
CA LEU A 38 -5.12 11.54 -10.27
C LEU A 38 -5.05 10.01 -10.30
N VAL A 39 -5.42 9.39 -11.43
CA VAL A 39 -5.44 7.92 -11.55
C VAL A 39 -4.05 7.34 -11.26
N SER A 40 -3.01 7.90 -11.87
CA SER A 40 -1.65 7.41 -11.69
C SER A 40 -1.12 7.65 -10.27
N GLN A 41 -1.51 8.77 -9.63
CA GLN A 41 -1.09 9.08 -8.26
C GLN A 41 -1.75 8.13 -7.27
N MET A 42 -3.08 8.01 -7.32
CA MET A 42 -3.85 7.12 -6.44
C MET A 42 -3.37 5.67 -6.54
N GLN A 43 -3.22 5.13 -7.76
CA GLN A 43 -2.79 3.74 -7.95
C GLN A 43 -1.37 3.51 -7.40
N ARG A 44 -0.43 4.44 -7.62
CA ARG A 44 0.94 4.32 -7.10
C ARG A 44 0.97 4.38 -5.57
N SER A 45 0.28 5.34 -4.96
CA SER A 45 0.22 5.48 -3.50
C SER A 45 -0.44 4.24 -2.86
N ALA A 46 -1.53 3.73 -3.44
CA ALA A 46 -2.18 2.51 -2.97
C ALA A 46 -1.24 1.29 -3.04
N VAL A 47 -0.56 1.07 -4.17
CA VAL A 47 0.37 -0.06 -4.36
C VAL A 47 1.60 0.05 -3.46
N ALA A 48 2.05 1.26 -3.14
CA ALA A 48 3.19 1.48 -2.27
C ALA A 48 2.95 0.98 -0.84
N ILE A 49 1.71 1.02 -0.33
CA ILE A 49 1.37 0.58 1.04
C ILE A 49 1.73 -0.91 1.26
N PRO A 50 1.12 -1.90 0.57
CA PRO A 50 1.46 -3.31 0.77
C PRO A 50 2.89 -3.65 0.33
N SER A 51 3.44 -2.91 -0.65
CA SER A 51 4.82 -3.11 -1.11
C SER A 51 5.84 -2.78 -0.02
N ASN A 52 5.69 -1.63 0.66
CA ASN A 52 6.57 -1.23 1.75
C ASN A 52 6.42 -2.17 2.96
N ILE A 53 5.21 -2.63 3.28
CA ILE A 53 5.00 -3.63 4.35
C ILE A 53 5.77 -4.93 4.04
N ALA A 54 5.64 -5.44 2.81
CA ALA A 54 6.30 -6.66 2.38
C ALA A 54 7.83 -6.51 2.37
N GLU A 55 8.34 -5.39 1.82
CA GLU A 55 9.76 -5.09 1.79
C GLU A 55 10.34 -4.97 3.19
N GLY A 56 9.68 -4.23 4.08
CA GLY A 56 10.10 -4.07 5.46
C GLY A 56 10.15 -5.38 6.23
N GLN A 57 9.15 -6.26 6.05
CA GLN A 57 9.12 -7.57 6.73
C GLN A 57 10.21 -8.52 6.24
N LYS A 58 10.73 -8.31 5.02
CA LYS A 58 11.87 -9.04 4.46
C LYS A 58 13.23 -8.49 4.90
N ARG A 59 13.28 -7.38 5.62
CA ARG A 59 14.51 -6.85 6.21
C ARG A 59 14.92 -7.65 7.45
N ASN A 60 16.20 -7.56 7.81
CA ASN A 60 16.78 -8.39 8.88
C ASN A 60 16.55 -7.83 10.28
N TYR A 61 16.22 -6.53 10.39
CA TYR A 61 16.15 -5.84 11.68
C TYR A 61 14.80 -5.16 11.90
N SER A 62 14.29 -5.27 13.14
CA SER A 62 13.02 -4.66 13.56
C SER A 62 12.94 -3.15 13.34
N LYS A 63 14.08 -2.44 13.46
CA LYS A 63 14.14 -0.98 13.21
C LYS A 63 13.91 -0.65 11.73
N GLU A 64 14.46 -1.45 10.82
CA GLU A 64 14.23 -1.27 9.39
C GLU A 64 12.77 -1.57 9.07
N PHE A 65 12.21 -2.65 9.60
CA PHE A 65 10.79 -2.95 9.39
C PHE A 65 9.89 -1.80 9.85
N LEU A 66 10.16 -1.22 11.03
CA LEU A 66 9.41 -0.06 11.52
C LEU A 66 9.52 1.15 10.58
N GLN A 67 10.71 1.44 10.03
CA GLN A 67 10.89 2.51 9.05
C GLN A 67 10.02 2.30 7.81
N PHE A 68 9.98 1.08 7.27
CA PHE A 68 9.13 0.75 6.12
C PHE A 68 7.63 0.85 6.45
N LEU A 69 7.22 0.56 7.69
CA LEU A 69 5.84 0.80 8.13
C LEU A 69 5.50 2.29 8.16
N TYR A 70 6.43 3.17 8.55
CA TYR A 70 6.22 4.62 8.46
C TYR A 70 6.09 5.11 7.01
N ILE A 71 6.90 4.57 6.09
CA ILE A 71 6.79 4.88 4.66
C ILE A 71 5.41 4.43 4.14
N SER A 72 5.01 3.19 4.47
CA SER A 72 3.68 2.67 4.15
C SER A 72 2.56 3.55 4.68
N TYR A 73 2.69 4.08 5.89
CA TYR A 73 1.70 4.99 6.49
C TYR A 73 1.66 6.34 5.75
N GLY A 74 2.82 6.87 5.35
CA GLY A 74 2.92 8.07 4.52
C GLY A 74 2.23 7.92 3.16
N SER A 75 2.41 6.77 2.48
CA SER A 75 1.67 6.48 1.24
C SER A 75 0.16 6.40 1.44
N GLY A 76 -0.30 5.95 2.61
CA GLY A 76 -1.71 5.99 2.99
C GLY A 76 -2.26 7.42 3.10
N ALA A 77 -1.53 8.32 3.76
CA ALA A 77 -1.91 9.72 3.88
C ALA A 77 -1.90 10.45 2.51
N GLU A 78 -0.94 10.12 1.64
CA GLU A 78 -0.93 10.63 0.28
C GLU A 78 -2.17 10.16 -0.49
N LEU A 79 -2.50 8.87 -0.45
CA LEU A 79 -3.70 8.33 -1.08
C LEU A 79 -4.99 8.98 -0.56
N GLU A 80 -5.10 9.20 0.76
CA GLU A 80 -6.26 9.87 1.38
C GLU A 80 -6.43 11.32 0.91
N THR A 81 -5.34 11.96 0.46
CA THR A 81 -5.36 13.35 -0.01
C THR A 81 -5.83 13.48 -1.47
N GLN A 82 -5.64 12.45 -2.31
CA GLN A 82 -5.98 12.47 -3.74
C GLN A 82 -7.48 12.26 -3.97
#